data_AF-A0A1F2XD06-F1
#
_entry.id   AF-A0A1F2XD06-F1
#
_cell.length_a   1.000
_cell.length_b   1.000
_cell.length_c   1.000
_cell.angle_alpha   90.00
_cell.angle_beta   90.00
_cell.angle_gamma   90.00
#
_symmetry.space_group_name_H-M   'P 1'
#
loop_
_entity.id
_entity.type
_entity.pdbx_description
1 polymer ?
#
loop_
_entity_poly.entity_id
_entity_poly.type
_entity_poly.pdbx_seq_one_letter_code
_entity_poly.pdbx_strand_id
1 'polypeptide(L)'
;MTHVLIVTAAVAAAPFVVLWGISLVVANASIVDLFWGPSFAMVAWAVGMYFETVGDLQLRRFKADLANEGLVMDQGLWRYTRHPNYFGGAKTCPGSYHVPAWLQAGT
;
A
#
# COMPACT_ATOMS: atom_id res chain seq x y z
N MET A 1 -2.34 -11.36 5.11
CA MET A 1 -1.65 -10.05 5.07
C MET A 1 -0.18 -10.18 5.44
N THR A 2 0.14 -10.59 6.66
CA THR A 2 1.53 -10.86 7.09
C THR A 2 2.28 -11.80 6.15
N HIS A 3 1.65 -12.89 5.71
CA HIS A 3 2.25 -13.82 4.74
C HIS A 3 2.63 -13.17 3.40
N VAL A 4 1.83 -12.25 2.87
CA VAL A 4 2.12 -11.57 1.58
C VAL A 4 3.34 -10.66 1.75
N LEU A 5 3.40 -9.90 2.84
CA LEU A 5 4.55 -9.02 3.12
C LEU A 5 5.84 -9.82 3.34
N ILE A 6 5.76 -10.93 4.06
CA ILE A 6 6.91 -11.82 4.31
C ILE A 6 7.40 -12.45 3.00
N VAL A 7 6.48 -12.95 2.16
CA VAL A 7 6.84 -13.54 0.86
C VAL A 7 7.49 -12.49 -0.04
N THR A 8 6.92 -11.28 -0.15
CA THR A 8 7.50 -10.22 -0.98
C THR A 8 8.88 -9.79 -0.47
N ALA A 9 9.06 -9.68 0.85
CA ALA A 9 10.35 -9.38 1.44
C ALA A 9 11.39 -10.48 1.19
N ALA A 10 11.00 -11.76 1.30
CA ALA A 10 11.87 -12.89 1.02
C ALA A 10 12.27 -12.95 -0.46
N VAL A 11 11.31 -12.72 -1.38
CA VAL A 11 11.56 -12.70 -2.83
C VAL A 11 12.42 -11.51 -3.25
N ALA A 12 12.41 -10.39 -2.53
CA ALA A 12 13.34 -9.28 -2.76
C ALA A 12 14.74 -9.56 -2.20
N ALA A 13 14.83 -10.05 -0.96
CA ALA A 13 16.10 -10.17 -0.24
C ALA A 13 16.90 -11.42 -0.62
N ALA A 14 16.25 -12.58 -0.79
CA ALA A 14 16.94 -13.84 -1.07
C ALA A 14 17.76 -13.81 -2.37
N PRO A 15 17.21 -13.42 -3.54
CA PRO A 15 18.01 -13.32 -4.77
C PRO A 15 19.07 -12.23 -4.68
N PHE A 16 18.83 -11.12 -3.97
CA PHE A 16 19.84 -10.10 -3.74
C PHE A 16 21.06 -10.66 -2.97
N VAL A 17 20.83 -11.41 -1.89
CA VAL A 17 21.90 -12.04 -1.10
C VAL A 17 22.66 -13.09 -1.92
N VAL A 18 21.95 -13.89 -2.73
CA VAL A 18 22.56 -14.87 -3.62
C VAL A 18 23.43 -14.19 -4.68
N LEU A 19 22.92 -13.17 -5.36
CA LEU A 19 23.66 -12.43 -6.38
C LEU A 19 24.84 -11.66 -5.80
N TRP A 20 24.71 -11.13 -4.58
CA TRP A 20 25.81 -10.50 -3.86
C TRP A 20 26.92 -11.52 -3.54
N GLY A 21 26.57 -12.72 -3.08
CA GLY A 21 27.55 -13.79 -2.85
C GLY A 21 28.27 -14.22 -4.14
N ILE A 22 27.54 -14.37 -5.24
CA ILE A 22 28.12 -14.69 -6.56
C ILE A 22 29.04 -13.55 -7.03
N SER A 23 28.64 -12.29 -6.83
CA SER A 23 29.45 -11.11 -7.17
C SER A 23 30.82 -11.12 -6.49
N LEU A 24 30.89 -11.53 -5.22
CA LEU A 24 32.16 -11.65 -4.48
C LEU A 24 33.08 -12.72 -5.07
N VAL A 25 32.52 -13.84 -5.53
CA VAL A 25 33.29 -14.95 -6.14
C VAL A 25 33.78 -14.59 -7.53
N VAL A 26 32.95 -13.88 -8.32
CA VAL A 26 33.26 -13.48 -9.70
C VAL A 26 34.08 -12.18 -9.76
N ALA A 27 34.23 -11.48 -8.62
CA ALA A 27 34.88 -10.17 -8.52
C ALA A 27 34.33 -9.13 -9.53
N ASN A 28 33.03 -9.24 -9.85
CA ASN A 28 32.38 -8.40 -10.84
C ASN A 28 31.07 -7.84 -10.29
N ALA A 29 31.11 -6.58 -9.84
CA ALA A 29 29.98 -5.89 -9.23
C ALA A 29 28.85 -5.57 -10.22
N SER A 30 29.13 -5.53 -11.53
CA SER A 30 28.12 -5.18 -12.56
C SER A 30 26.94 -6.16 -12.62
N ILE A 31 27.10 -7.38 -12.08
CA ILE A 31 26.01 -8.37 -12.00
C ILE A 31 24.91 -7.93 -11.03
N VAL A 32 25.27 -7.19 -9.99
CA VAL A 32 24.33 -6.63 -9.00
C VAL A 32 23.58 -5.44 -9.59
N ASP A 33 24.19 -4.74 -10.55
CA ASP A 33 23.59 -3.54 -11.14
C ASP A 33 22.31 -3.84 -11.92
N LEU A 34 22.24 -5.00 -12.57
CA LEU A 34 21.04 -5.48 -13.26
C LEU A 34 19.87 -5.72 -12.28
N PHE A 35 20.17 -5.97 -11.00
CA PHE A 35 19.17 -6.33 -10.00
C PHE A 35 18.55 -5.13 -9.27
N TRP A 36 19.18 -3.95 -9.33
CA TRP A 36 18.64 -2.73 -8.71
C TRP A 36 17.27 -2.36 -9.26
N GLY A 37 17.11 -2.31 -10.59
CA GLY A 37 15.85 -1.92 -11.24
C GLY A 37 14.66 -2.78 -10.81
N PRO A 38 14.73 -4.12 -10.98
CA PRO A 38 13.68 -5.03 -10.51
C PRO A 38 13.40 -4.95 -9.01
N SER A 39 14.44 -4.76 -8.20
CA SER A 39 14.29 -4.65 -6.74
C SER A 39 13.50 -3.40 -6.35
N PHE A 40 13.82 -2.23 -6.93
CA PHE A 40 13.07 -1.00 -6.67
C PHE A 40 11.60 -1.12 -7.10
N ALA A 41 11.34 -1.72 -8.27
CA ALA A 41 9.98 -1.94 -8.74
C ALA A 41 9.18 -2.84 -7.79
N MET A 42 9.80 -3.91 -7.29
CA MET A 42 9.15 -4.84 -6.35
C MET A 42 8.88 -4.19 -4.99
N VAL A 43 9.80 -3.36 -4.48
CA VAL A 43 9.58 -2.59 -3.24
C VAL A 43 8.44 -1.59 -3.41
N ALA A 44 8.42 -0.83 -4.52
CA ALA A 44 7.35 0.12 -4.79
C ALA A 44 5.97 -0.55 -4.87
N TRP A 45 5.89 -1.71 -5.55
CA TRP A 45 4.68 -2.52 -5.61
C TRP A 45 4.24 -3.00 -4.22
N ALA A 46 5.17 -3.50 -3.41
CA ALA A 46 4.88 -3.97 -2.04
C ALA A 46 4.29 -2.85 -1.16
N VAL A 47 4.84 -1.64 -1.28
CA VAL A 47 4.32 -0.46 -0.57
C VAL A 47 2.90 -0.13 -1.03
N GLY A 48 2.64 -0.10 -2.34
CA GLY A 48 1.29 0.14 -2.87
C GLY A 48 0.26 -0.86 -2.33
N MET A 49 0.58 -2.15 -2.35
CA MET A 49 -0.26 -3.22 -1.82
C MET A 49 -0.52 -3.10 -0.32
N TYR A 50 0.50 -2.69 0.45
CA TYR A 50 0.37 -2.46 1.89
C TYR A 50 -0.63 -1.33 2.17
N PHE A 51 -0.49 -0.19 1.48
CA PHE A 51 -1.35 0.97 1.66
C PHE A 51 -2.80 0.70 1.26
N GLU A 52 -3.03 0.00 0.14
CA GLU A 52 -4.36 -0.44 -0.29
C GLU A 52 -5.01 -1.35 0.76
N THR A 53 -4.33 -2.44 1.13
CA THR A 53 -5.00 -3.46 1.93
C THR A 53 -5.14 -3.06 3.40
N VAL A 54 -4.15 -2.37 3.97
CA VAL A 54 -4.23 -1.87 5.35
C VAL A 54 -5.20 -0.70 5.43
N GLY A 55 -5.19 0.21 4.44
CA GLY A 55 -6.15 1.30 4.34
C GLY A 55 -7.59 0.79 4.33
N ASP A 56 -7.89 -0.19 3.47
CA ASP A 56 -9.22 -0.81 3.38
C ASP A 56 -9.59 -1.59 4.64
N LEU A 57 -8.66 -2.33 5.24
CA LEU A 57 -8.95 -3.08 6.47
C LEU A 57 -9.27 -2.13 7.63
N GLN A 58 -8.52 -1.03 7.77
CA GLN A 58 -8.79 -0.05 8.80
C GLN A 58 -10.16 0.62 8.58
N LEU A 59 -10.49 0.99 7.34
CA LEU A 59 -11.79 1.58 6.99
C LEU A 59 -12.95 0.61 7.23
N ARG A 60 -12.79 -0.67 6.87
CA ARG A 60 -13.80 -1.71 7.09
C ARG A 60 -14.06 -1.93 8.57
N ARG A 61 -13.01 -1.92 9.41
CA ARG A 61 -13.15 -2.04 10.87
C ARG A 61 -13.84 -0.81 11.47
N PHE A 62 -13.48 0.39 11.01
CA PHE A 62 -14.09 1.63 11.47
C PHE A 62 -15.60 1.68 11.15
N LYS A 63 -15.97 1.31 9.92
CA LYS A 63 -17.38 1.26 9.47
C LYS A 63 -18.20 0.12 10.08
N ALA A 64 -17.57 -0.90 10.65
CA ALA A 64 -18.28 -2.04 11.25
C ALA A 64 -18.90 -1.70 12.62
N ASP A 65 -18.49 -0.60 13.23
CA ASP A 65 -19.00 -0.14 14.52
C ASP A 65 -20.01 0.99 14.28
N LEU A 66 -21.27 0.74 14.67
CA LEU A 66 -22.37 1.69 14.52
C LEU A 66 -22.14 3.00 15.29
N ALA A 67 -21.31 2.98 16.34
CA ALA A 67 -20.95 4.18 17.08
C ALA A 67 -20.13 5.19 16.24
N ASN A 68 -19.54 4.72 15.13
CA ASN A 68 -18.71 5.53 14.24
C ASN A 68 -19.47 6.01 12.99
N GLU A 69 -20.79 5.81 12.91
CA GLU A 69 -21.60 6.32 11.81
C GLU A 69 -21.55 7.86 11.73
N GLY A 70 -21.17 8.38 10.56
CA GLY A 70 -21.03 9.83 10.33
C GLY A 70 -19.71 10.45 10.83
N LEU A 71 -18.87 9.69 11.55
CA LEU A 71 -17.55 10.15 11.97
C LEU A 71 -16.50 9.96 10.87
N VAL A 72 -15.49 10.82 10.86
CA VAL A 72 -14.35 10.74 9.93
C VAL A 72 -13.22 9.97 10.59
N MET A 73 -12.66 8.99 9.87
CA MET A 73 -11.57 8.19 10.36
C MET A 73 -10.25 8.96 10.32
N ASP A 74 -9.63 9.21 11.47
CA ASP A 74 -8.39 9.99 11.64
C ASP A 74 -7.23 9.18 12.27
N GLN A 75 -7.38 7.86 12.35
CA GLN A 75 -6.44 6.93 12.98
C GLN A 75 -5.62 6.14 11.93
N GLY A 76 -4.42 5.70 12.32
CA GLY A 76 -3.59 4.84 11.47
C GLY A 76 -3.10 5.54 10.19
N LEU A 77 -3.28 4.91 9.03
CA LEU A 77 -2.82 5.45 7.74
C LEU A 77 -3.61 6.72 7.34
N TRP A 78 -4.85 6.82 7.80
CA TRP A 78 -5.77 7.92 7.48
C TRP A 78 -5.41 9.24 8.17
N ARG A 79 -4.55 9.19 9.20
CA ARG A 79 -3.95 10.38 9.83
C ARG A 79 -2.99 11.12 8.91
N TYR A 80 -2.26 10.37 8.06
CA TYR A 80 -1.18 10.90 7.24
C TYR A 80 -1.63 11.25 5.82
N THR A 81 -2.69 10.61 5.32
CA THR A 81 -3.25 10.87 3.99
C THR A 81 -4.77 10.65 3.99
N ARG A 82 -5.51 11.47 3.22
CA ARG A 82 -6.97 11.39 3.14
C ARG A 82 -7.47 10.14 2.40
N HIS A 83 -6.62 9.54 1.57
CA HIS A 83 -6.94 8.36 0.76
C HIS A 83 -5.75 7.40 0.70
N PRO A 84 -5.42 6.70 1.80
CA PRO A 84 -4.30 5.76 1.82
C PRO A 84 -4.52 4.59 0.87
N ASN A 85 -5.76 4.22 0.58
CA ASN A 85 -6.08 3.11 -0.31
C ASN A 85 -5.95 3.43 -1.82
N TYR A 86 -5.66 4.68 -2.21
CA TYR A 86 -5.45 5.05 -3.62
C TYR A 86 -4.08 4.65 -4.18
N PHE A 87 -3.13 4.26 -3.33
CA PHE A 87 -1.75 3.95 -3.74
C PHE A 87 -1.61 2.63 -4.51
N GLY A 88 -2.47 1.62 -4.28
CA GLY A 88 -2.36 0.29 -4.91
C GLY A 88 -3.28 0.10 -6.13
N GLY A 89 -4.37 0.86 -6.22
CA GLY A 89 -5.27 0.85 -7.35
C GLY A 89 -6.11 2.11 -7.41
N ALA A 90 -6.20 2.73 -8.59
CA ALA A 90 -7.16 3.79 -8.89
C ALA A 90 -8.59 3.23 -8.98
N LYS A 91 -9.04 2.47 -7.96
CA LYS A 91 -10.42 2.04 -7.88
C LYS A 91 -11.24 3.23 -7.39
N THR A 92 -11.71 3.97 -8.38
CA THR A 92 -12.88 4.85 -8.35
C THR A 92 -13.82 4.50 -7.21
N CYS A 93 -14.06 5.46 -6.31
CA CYS A 93 -15.15 5.40 -5.36
C CYS A 93 -16.46 4.99 -6.06
N PRO A 94 -17.17 3.92 -5.67
CA PRO A 94 -18.62 3.91 -5.71
C PRO A 94 -19.04 4.69 -4.47
N GLY A 95 -18.91 6.02 -4.57
CA GLY A 95 -19.11 6.93 -3.46
C GLY A 95 -19.64 8.22 -4.03
N SER A 96 -20.85 8.12 -4.59
CA SER A 96 -21.85 9.18 -4.59
C SER A 96 -21.59 10.07 -3.39
N TYR A 97 -21.10 11.28 -3.63
CA TYR A 97 -21.23 12.35 -2.66
C TYR A 97 -22.74 12.46 -2.44
N HIS A 98 -23.25 11.84 -1.38
CA HIS A 98 -24.50 12.30 -0.80
C HIS A 98 -24.18 13.69 -0.29
N VAL A 99 -24.35 14.66 -1.19
CA VAL A 99 -24.51 16.05 -0.83
C VAL A 99 -25.63 16.04 0.21
N PRO A 100 -25.38 16.54 1.44
CA PRO A 100 -26.43 16.61 2.45
C PRO A 100 -27.63 17.34 1.85
N ALA A 101 -28.85 16.84 2.09
CA ALA A 101 -30.08 17.45 1.54
C ALA A 101 -30.21 18.96 1.84
N TRP A 102 -29.53 19.45 2.89
CA TRP A 102 -29.44 20.86 3.27
C TRP A 102 -28.67 21.74 2.28
N LEU A 103 -27.84 21.17 1.41
CA LEU A 103 -27.11 21.89 0.35
C LEU A 103 -27.93 22.06 -0.95
N GLN A 104 -29.14 21.49 -1.01
CA GLN A 104 -30.05 21.61 -2.17
C GLN A 104 -31.27 22.51 -1.89
N ALA A 105 -31.47 22.96 -0.64
CA ALA A 105 -32.62 23.76 -0.22
C ALA A 105 -32.29 25.25 -0.04
N GLY A 106 -31.52 25.83 -0.96
CA GLY A 106 -31.10 27.23 -0.85
C GLY A 106 -30.57 27.82 -2.15
N THR A 107 -31.44 27.96 -3.14
CA THR A 107 -31.70 29.15 -3.99
C THR A 107 -32.65 28.76 -5.10
#